data_AF-A0A1Y2T4H7-F1
#
_entry.id   AF-A0A1Y2T4H7-F1
#
_cell.length_a   1.000
_cell.length_b   1.000
_cell.length_c   1.000
_cell.angle_alpha   90.00
_cell.angle_beta   90.00
_cell.angle_gamma   90.00
#
_symmetry.space_group_name_H-M   'P 1'
#
loop_
_entity.id
_entity.type
_entity.pdbx_description
1 polymer ?
#
loop_
_entity_poly.entity_id
_entity_poly.type
_entity_poly.pdbx_seq_one_letter_code
_entity_poly.pdbx_strand_id
1 'polypeptide(L)'
;MPDAHDGIDLFRGGQLLRNAAEAYGRALTPEEYWWLGVGLAAATLAELGGREYAARRIQQLLGRLGGPGDPEEWFEQFHNELAALDAEGLLWPLYQRDERGKMARTDAVVAAGFDADAGWALALAHLAIARAVLEERQEAIPTLAEVIADLIEGAPAAEHLPRVQAALGMQPEGAEEP
;
A
#
# COMPACT_ATOMS: atom_id res chain seq x y z
N MET A 1 -29.02 -17.17 1.63
CA MET A 1 -28.33 -16.30 0.65
C MET A 1 -26.93 -16.14 1.21
N PRO A 2 -25.88 -16.66 0.57
CA PRO A 2 -24.55 -16.54 1.16
C PRO A 2 -24.03 -15.14 0.85
N ASP A 3 -23.95 -14.28 1.87
CA ASP A 3 -23.15 -13.06 1.85
C ASP A 3 -21.67 -13.46 1.92
N ALA A 4 -21.13 -13.87 0.78
CA ALA A 4 -19.70 -13.99 0.57
C ALA A 4 -19.18 -12.64 0.10
N HIS A 5 -19.14 -11.67 1.00
CA HIS A 5 -18.07 -10.69 0.92
C HIS A 5 -16.80 -11.46 1.32
N ASP A 6 -16.18 -12.14 0.35
CA ASP A 6 -14.75 -12.45 0.38
C ASP A 6 -14.00 -11.11 0.28
N GLY A 7 -14.19 -10.27 1.29
CA GLY A 7 -13.36 -9.11 1.52
C GLY A 7 -11.96 -9.65 1.68
N ILE A 8 -11.05 -9.17 0.83
CA ILE A 8 -9.63 -9.42 0.96
C ILE A 8 -9.27 -9.30 2.43
N ASP A 9 -8.70 -10.37 2.99
CA ASP A 9 -8.34 -10.43 4.40
C ASP A 9 -7.17 -9.46 4.64
N LEU A 10 -7.51 -8.18 4.77
CA LEU A 10 -6.57 -7.09 5.01
C LEU A 10 -5.83 -7.29 6.35
N PHE A 11 -6.43 -8.03 7.29
CA PHE A 11 -5.78 -8.48 8.52
C PHE A 11 -4.65 -9.48 8.23
N ARG A 12 -4.89 -10.45 7.33
CA ARG A 12 -3.83 -11.33 6.80
C ARG A 12 -2.74 -10.53 6.08
N GLY A 13 -3.08 -9.46 5.37
CA GLY A 13 -2.13 -8.52 4.79
C GLY A 13 -1.17 -7.92 5.82
N GLY A 14 -1.69 -7.41 6.95
CA GLY A 14 -0.86 -6.88 8.04
C GLY A 14 0.05 -7.94 8.66
N GLN A 15 -0.43 -9.17 8.83
CA GLN A 15 0.40 -10.27 9.34
C GLN A 15 1.54 -10.65 8.39
N LEU A 16 1.31 -10.61 7.07
CA LEU A 16 2.34 -10.86 6.06
C LEU A 16 3.47 -9.85 6.15
N LEU A 17 3.16 -8.56 6.33
CA LEU A 17 4.18 -7.51 6.50
C LEU A 17 4.97 -7.70 7.80
N ARG A 18 4.31 -8.02 8.91
CA ARG A 18 4.98 -8.29 10.20
C ARG A 18 5.91 -9.50 10.14
N ASN A 19 5.57 -10.50 9.33
CA ASN A 19 6.40 -11.69 9.13
C ASN A 19 7.42 -11.53 7.98
N ALA A 20 7.47 -10.39 7.30
CA ALA A 20 8.25 -10.24 6.08
C ALA A 20 9.75 -10.39 6.33
N ALA A 21 10.31 -9.79 7.38
CA ALA A 21 11.74 -9.94 7.68
C ALA A 21 12.15 -11.42 7.86
N GLU A 22 11.31 -12.23 8.50
CA GLU A 22 11.53 -13.67 8.64
C GLU A 22 11.45 -14.38 7.28
N ALA A 23 10.44 -14.09 6.48
CA ALA A 23 10.26 -14.68 5.15
C ALA A 23 11.43 -14.36 4.19
N TYR A 24 12.02 -13.17 4.31
CA TYR A 24 13.19 -12.75 3.53
C TYR A 24 14.51 -13.23 4.14
N GLY A 25 14.49 -13.76 5.37
CA GLY A 25 15.68 -14.21 6.09
C GLY A 25 16.65 -13.09 6.46
N ARG A 26 16.19 -11.83 6.49
CA ARG A 26 17.01 -10.65 6.80
C ARG A 26 16.18 -9.49 7.34
N ALA A 27 16.85 -8.56 8.00
CA ALA A 27 16.23 -7.27 8.29
C ALA A 27 15.88 -6.53 6.99
N LEU A 28 14.73 -5.87 7.00
CA LEU A 28 14.25 -5.04 5.91
C LEU A 28 14.51 -3.56 6.24
N THR A 29 14.79 -2.79 5.22
CA THR A 29 14.92 -1.33 5.32
C THR A 29 13.54 -0.66 5.37
N PRO A 30 13.46 0.59 5.85
CA PRO A 30 12.23 1.39 5.82
C PRO A 30 11.58 1.44 4.43
N GLU A 31 12.40 1.66 3.39
CA GLU A 31 11.91 1.73 2.01
C GLU A 31 11.38 0.37 1.51
N GLU A 32 11.95 -0.75 1.97
CA GLU A 32 11.41 -2.07 1.64
C GLU A 32 10.05 -2.33 2.30
N TYR A 33 9.84 -1.87 3.54
CA TYR A 33 8.51 -1.90 4.14
C TYR A 33 7.51 -1.00 3.41
N TRP A 34 7.95 0.16 2.92
CA TRP A 34 7.13 1.00 2.05
C TRP A 34 6.73 0.28 0.76
N TRP A 35 7.68 -0.36 0.06
CA TRP A 35 7.40 -1.17 -1.14
C TRP A 35 6.45 -2.33 -0.87
N LEU A 36 6.59 -3.01 0.28
CA LEU A 36 5.66 -4.06 0.69
C LEU A 36 4.24 -3.51 0.91
N GLY A 37 4.11 -2.34 1.51
CA GLY A 37 2.81 -1.66 1.68
C GLY A 37 2.17 -1.26 0.35
N VAL A 38 2.94 -0.65 -0.56
CA VAL A 38 2.50 -0.32 -1.93
C VAL A 38 2.05 -1.57 -2.68
N GLY A 39 2.86 -2.63 -2.64
CA GLY A 39 2.55 -3.88 -3.32
C GLY A 39 1.35 -4.62 -2.73
N LEU A 40 1.14 -4.53 -1.41
CA LEU A 40 -0.08 -5.03 -0.78
C LEU A 40 -1.32 -4.30 -1.33
N ALA A 41 -1.32 -2.96 -1.32
CA ALA A 41 -2.42 -2.18 -1.88
C ALA A 41 -2.66 -2.51 -3.37
N ALA A 42 -1.60 -2.57 -4.17
CA ALA A 42 -1.69 -2.88 -5.59
C ALA A 42 -2.25 -4.27 -5.88
N ALA A 43 -1.77 -5.30 -5.16
CA ALA A 43 -2.30 -6.66 -5.29
C ALA A 43 -3.77 -6.73 -4.87
N THR A 44 -4.14 -6.05 -3.78
CA THR A 44 -5.54 -5.97 -3.32
C THR A 44 -6.43 -5.28 -4.37
N LEU A 45 -6.01 -4.15 -4.93
CA LEU A 45 -6.76 -3.46 -5.99
C LEU A 45 -6.91 -4.35 -7.24
N ALA A 46 -5.85 -5.07 -7.61
CA ALA A 46 -5.90 -6.01 -8.73
C ALA A 46 -6.91 -7.14 -8.48
N GLU A 47 -6.94 -7.72 -7.29
CA GLU A 47 -7.91 -8.76 -6.91
C GLU A 47 -9.36 -8.24 -6.94
N LEU A 48 -9.63 -7.07 -6.34
CA LEU A 48 -10.96 -6.44 -6.37
C LEU A 48 -11.41 -6.13 -7.81
N GLY A 49 -10.47 -5.78 -8.69
CA GLY A 49 -10.73 -5.53 -10.10
C GLY A 49 -10.83 -6.79 -10.97
N GLY A 50 -10.74 -7.99 -10.40
CA GLY A 50 -10.77 -9.27 -11.13
C GLY A 50 -9.52 -9.54 -11.98
N ARG A 51 -8.39 -8.90 -11.66
CA ARG A 51 -7.12 -8.96 -12.39
C ARG A 51 -6.11 -9.88 -11.68
N GLU A 52 -6.50 -11.14 -11.48
CA GLU A 52 -5.70 -12.14 -10.74
C GLU A 52 -4.26 -12.29 -11.26
N TYR A 53 -4.06 -12.18 -12.58
CA TYR A 53 -2.72 -12.26 -13.17
C TYR A 53 -1.81 -11.14 -12.67
N ALA A 54 -2.32 -9.89 -12.63
CA ALA A 54 -1.57 -8.74 -12.13
C ALA A 54 -1.27 -8.89 -10.64
N ALA A 55 -2.24 -9.35 -9.84
CA ALA A 55 -2.04 -9.62 -8.41
C ALA A 55 -0.90 -10.64 -8.17
N ARG A 56 -0.92 -11.77 -8.89
CA ARG A 56 0.14 -12.79 -8.81
C ARG A 56 1.49 -12.23 -9.27
N ARG A 57 1.50 -11.42 -10.33
CA ARG A 57 2.73 -10.84 -10.87
C ARG A 57 3.36 -9.84 -9.89
N ILE A 58 2.55 -8.99 -9.26
CA ILE A 58 2.98 -8.09 -8.18
C ILE A 58 3.57 -8.89 -7.01
N GLN A 59 2.90 -9.94 -6.56
CA GLN A 59 3.39 -10.80 -5.47
C GLN A 59 4.74 -11.48 -5.83
N GLN A 60 4.91 -11.92 -7.08
CA GLN A 60 6.19 -12.48 -7.56
C GLN A 60 7.32 -11.44 -7.57
N LEU A 61 7.03 -10.21 -7.98
CA LEU A 61 8.00 -9.12 -7.97
C LEU A 61 8.39 -8.75 -6.54
N LEU A 62 7.43 -8.67 -5.62
CA LEU A 62 7.72 -8.46 -4.20
C LEU A 62 8.63 -9.56 -3.66
N GLY A 63 8.40 -10.84 -3.98
CA GLY A 63 9.28 -11.93 -3.53
C GLY A 63 10.75 -11.82 -3.95
N ARG A 64 11.09 -10.91 -4.87
CA ARG A 64 12.47 -10.61 -5.32
C ARG A 64 13.03 -9.29 -4.74
N LEU A 65 12.25 -8.56 -3.94
CA LEU A 65 12.62 -7.25 -3.42
C LEU A 65 13.92 -7.31 -2.58
N GLY A 66 14.88 -6.45 -2.93
CA GLY A 66 16.21 -6.43 -2.30
C GLY A 66 16.98 -7.76 -2.43
N GLY A 67 16.57 -8.64 -3.34
CA GLY A 67 17.29 -9.83 -3.73
C GLY A 67 18.39 -9.55 -4.77
N PRO A 68 19.08 -10.59 -5.27
CA PRO A 68 20.08 -10.44 -6.33
C PRO A 68 19.42 -10.00 -7.65
N GLY A 69 19.99 -8.98 -8.28
CA GLY A 69 19.50 -8.43 -9.55
C GLY A 69 19.72 -6.92 -9.65
N ASP A 70 19.22 -6.33 -10.74
CA ASP A 70 19.21 -4.89 -10.94
C ASP A 70 17.96 -4.26 -10.28
N PRO A 71 18.12 -3.35 -9.31
CA PRO A 71 17.00 -2.64 -8.69
C PRO A 71 16.20 -1.79 -9.68
N GLU A 72 16.83 -1.24 -10.71
CA GLU A 72 16.14 -0.42 -11.72
C GLU A 72 15.22 -1.28 -12.59
N GLU A 73 15.70 -2.46 -12.99
CA GLU A 73 14.91 -3.44 -13.75
C GLU A 73 13.70 -3.94 -12.94
N TRP A 74 13.90 -4.20 -11.64
CA TRP A 74 12.81 -4.57 -10.73
C TRP A 74 11.76 -3.46 -10.65
N PHE A 75 12.20 -2.21 -10.44
CA PHE A 75 11.29 -1.07 -10.34
C PHE A 75 10.52 -0.86 -11.64
N GLU A 76 11.19 -0.94 -12.80
CA GLU A 76 10.52 -0.81 -14.10
C GLU A 76 9.44 -1.88 -14.30
N GLN A 77 9.71 -3.14 -13.96
CA GLN A 77 8.70 -4.21 -14.02
C GLN A 77 7.54 -3.93 -13.07
N PHE A 78 7.82 -3.49 -11.85
CA PHE A 78 6.80 -3.19 -10.87
C PHE A 78 5.93 -2.00 -11.27
N HIS A 79 6.55 -0.91 -11.73
CA HIS A 79 5.87 0.28 -12.24
C HIS A 79 4.96 -0.05 -13.42
N ASN A 80 5.40 -0.90 -14.35
CA ASN A 80 4.56 -1.33 -15.48
C ASN A 80 3.28 -2.06 -15.02
N GLU A 81 3.35 -2.89 -13.97
CA GLU A 81 2.15 -3.52 -13.40
C GLU A 81 1.22 -2.48 -12.77
N LEU A 82 1.76 -1.48 -12.05
CA LEU A 82 0.95 -0.40 -11.48
C LEU A 82 0.28 0.45 -12.56
N ALA A 83 0.99 0.78 -13.62
CA ALA A 83 0.45 1.54 -14.74
C ALA A 83 -0.69 0.78 -15.44
N ALA A 84 -0.55 -0.53 -15.61
CA ALA A 84 -1.63 -1.37 -16.15
C ALA A 84 -2.88 -1.36 -15.25
N LEU A 85 -2.71 -1.17 -13.94
CA LEU A 85 -3.78 -1.04 -12.94
C LEU A 85 -4.37 0.36 -12.80
N ASP A 86 -3.83 1.38 -13.49
CA ASP A 86 -4.12 2.80 -13.21
C ASP A 86 -3.86 3.16 -11.74
N ALA A 87 -2.81 2.57 -11.17
CA ALA A 87 -2.46 2.64 -9.75
C ALA A 87 -1.10 3.32 -9.52
N GLU A 88 -0.60 4.12 -10.46
CA GLU A 88 0.66 4.85 -10.30
C GLU A 88 0.62 5.84 -9.13
N GLY A 89 -0.58 6.28 -8.72
CA GLY A 89 -0.77 7.10 -7.52
C GLY A 89 -0.28 6.45 -6.24
N LEU A 90 -0.13 5.11 -6.21
CA LEU A 90 0.45 4.39 -5.07
C LEU A 90 1.93 4.70 -4.83
N LEU A 91 2.62 5.25 -5.84
CA LEU A 91 4.04 5.59 -5.74
C LEU A 91 4.29 6.96 -5.09
N TRP A 92 3.24 7.77 -4.96
CA TRP A 92 3.33 9.04 -4.27
C TRP A 92 3.56 8.80 -2.76
N PRO A 93 4.38 9.62 -2.08
CA PRO A 93 5.14 10.79 -2.54
C PRO A 93 6.55 10.49 -3.06
N LEU A 94 7.04 9.25 -2.95
CA LEU A 94 8.42 8.90 -3.30
C LEU A 94 8.72 9.03 -4.80
N TYR A 95 7.70 8.86 -5.64
CA TYR A 95 7.82 9.06 -7.07
C TYR A 95 6.71 9.96 -7.59
N GLN A 96 7.06 10.78 -8.57
CA GLN A 96 6.12 11.62 -9.31
C GLN A 96 6.49 11.61 -10.80
N ARG A 97 5.55 11.97 -11.66
CA ARG A 97 5.86 12.18 -13.08
C ARG A 97 6.70 13.43 -13.24
N ASP A 98 7.85 13.29 -13.90
CA ASP A 98 8.69 14.41 -14.29
C ASP A 98 8.05 15.24 -15.42
N GLU A 99 8.73 16.30 -15.87
CA GLU A 99 8.28 17.16 -16.98
C GLU A 99 8.08 16.40 -18.30
N ARG A 100 8.66 15.20 -18.43
CA ARG A 100 8.58 14.33 -19.60
C ARG A 100 7.52 13.23 -19.42
N GLY A 101 6.82 13.23 -18.29
CA GLY A 101 5.79 12.27 -17.94
C GLY A 101 6.33 10.91 -17.47
N LYS A 102 7.64 10.76 -17.23
CA LYS A 102 8.25 9.53 -16.70
C LYS A 102 8.18 9.53 -15.18
N MET A 103 7.94 8.37 -14.57
CA MET A 103 8.09 8.24 -13.11
C MET A 103 9.55 8.44 -12.70
N ALA A 104 9.78 9.45 -11.87
CA ALA A 104 11.07 9.80 -11.30
C ALA A 104 10.96 9.86 -9.78
N ARG A 105 12.04 9.49 -9.10
CA ARG A 105 12.14 9.57 -7.64
C ARG A 105 12.16 11.04 -7.20
N THR A 106 11.46 11.36 -6.12
CA THR A 106 11.46 12.68 -5.48
C THR A 106 12.55 12.77 -4.40
N ASP A 107 12.67 13.94 -3.77
CA ASP A 107 13.54 14.14 -2.60
C ASP A 107 12.95 13.58 -1.30
N ALA A 108 11.73 13.01 -1.34
CA ALA A 108 11.11 12.41 -0.17
C ALA A 108 11.89 11.18 0.30
N VAL A 109 12.05 11.04 1.61
CA VAL A 109 12.76 9.93 2.24
C VAL A 109 11.84 9.25 3.24
N VAL A 110 11.79 7.92 3.20
CA VAL A 110 11.06 7.13 4.19
C VAL A 110 11.78 7.21 5.53
N ALA A 111 11.08 7.66 6.57
CA ALA A 111 11.62 7.80 7.91
C ALA A 111 12.25 6.50 8.41
N ALA A 112 13.34 6.61 9.18
CA ALA A 112 14.09 5.46 9.66
C ALA A 112 13.27 4.49 10.55
N GLY A 113 12.20 4.99 11.18
CA GLY A 113 11.28 4.20 11.99
C GLY A 113 10.13 3.54 11.22
N PHE A 114 10.06 3.68 9.90
CA PHE A 114 9.00 3.08 9.09
C PHE A 114 9.15 1.56 9.08
N ASP A 115 8.15 0.87 9.62
CA ASP A 115 8.14 -0.57 9.86
C ASP A 115 6.95 -1.27 9.18
N ALA A 116 6.72 -2.53 9.57
CA ALA A 116 5.62 -3.34 9.05
C ALA A 116 4.23 -2.74 9.34
N ASP A 117 4.02 -2.15 10.52
CA ASP A 117 2.73 -1.58 10.89
C ASP A 117 2.49 -0.27 10.11
N ALA A 118 3.54 0.54 9.89
CA ALA A 118 3.49 1.69 8.99
C ALA A 118 3.21 1.28 7.53
N GLY A 119 3.86 0.22 7.03
CA GLY A 119 3.60 -0.31 5.70
C GLY A 119 2.17 -0.84 5.53
N TRP A 120 1.59 -1.43 6.57
CA TRP A 120 0.20 -1.87 6.54
C TRP A 120 -0.77 -0.68 6.57
N ALA A 121 -0.54 0.30 7.45
CA ALA A 121 -1.34 1.53 7.47
C ALA A 121 -1.28 2.30 6.14
N LEU A 122 -0.10 2.34 5.50
CA LEU A 122 0.10 2.87 4.15
C LEU A 122 -0.78 2.15 3.13
N ALA A 123 -0.80 0.81 3.15
CA ALA A 123 -1.62 0.03 2.23
C ALA A 123 -3.11 0.33 2.40
N LEU A 124 -3.58 0.39 3.66
CA LEU A 124 -4.96 0.73 3.98
C LEU A 124 -5.31 2.16 3.55
N ALA A 125 -4.41 3.13 3.72
CA ALA A 125 -4.65 4.52 3.33
C ALA A 125 -4.84 4.64 1.81
N HIS A 126 -4.01 3.95 1.02
CA HIS A 126 -4.19 3.89 -0.43
C HIS A 126 -5.51 3.24 -0.84
N LEU A 127 -5.91 2.14 -0.21
CA LEU A 127 -7.19 1.49 -0.47
C LEU A 127 -8.37 2.40 -0.09
N ALA A 128 -8.25 3.17 0.99
CA ALA A 128 -9.25 4.15 1.40
C ALA A 128 -9.39 5.28 0.36
N ILE A 129 -8.28 5.76 -0.20
CA ILE A 129 -8.29 6.75 -1.29
C ILE A 129 -8.95 6.16 -2.53
N ALA A 130 -8.55 4.95 -2.96
CA ALA A 130 -9.14 4.29 -4.12
C ALA A 130 -10.66 4.12 -3.96
N ARG A 131 -11.12 3.73 -2.76
CA ARG A 131 -12.54 3.67 -2.42
C ARG A 131 -13.21 5.04 -2.48
N ALA A 132 -12.60 6.08 -1.91
CA ALA A 132 -13.15 7.43 -1.94
C ALA A 132 -13.30 7.96 -3.37
N VAL A 133 -12.36 7.65 -4.26
CA VAL A 133 -12.45 7.96 -5.70
C VAL A 133 -13.64 7.24 -6.34
N LEU A 134 -13.80 5.94 -6.09
CA LEU A 134 -14.90 5.13 -6.64
C LEU A 134 -16.28 5.59 -6.14
N GLU A 135 -16.36 6.07 -4.91
CA GLU A 135 -17.60 6.57 -4.28
C GLU A 135 -17.80 8.09 -4.48
N GLU A 136 -16.96 8.73 -5.30
CA GLU A 136 -17.01 10.18 -5.58
C GLU A 136 -16.89 11.09 -4.33
N ARG A 137 -16.28 10.60 -3.24
CA ARG A 137 -16.03 11.32 -1.98
C ARG A 137 -14.73 12.13 -2.03
N GLN A 138 -14.65 13.09 -2.97
CA GLN A 138 -13.42 13.85 -3.25
C GLN A 138 -12.89 14.62 -2.03
N GLU A 139 -13.78 15.06 -1.14
CA GLU A 139 -13.44 15.78 0.09
C GLU A 139 -12.63 14.95 1.09
N ALA A 140 -12.70 13.62 1.02
CA ALA A 140 -11.96 12.74 1.92
C ALA A 140 -10.50 12.52 1.47
N ILE A 141 -10.22 12.71 0.16
CA ILE A 141 -8.93 12.37 -0.45
C ILE A 141 -7.77 13.19 0.15
N PRO A 142 -7.85 14.53 0.29
CA PRO A 142 -6.74 15.31 0.82
C PRO A 142 -6.30 14.83 2.21
N THR A 143 -7.27 14.54 3.09
CA THR A 143 -6.94 14.13 4.44
C THR A 143 -6.49 12.68 4.56
N LEU A 144 -6.80 11.83 3.59
CA LEU A 144 -6.20 10.49 3.49
C LEU A 144 -4.80 10.53 2.88
N ALA A 145 -4.54 11.48 1.97
CA ALA A 145 -3.19 11.72 1.44
C ALA A 145 -2.24 12.28 2.51
N GLU A 146 -2.74 13.12 3.42
CA GLU A 146 -1.98 13.58 4.60
C GLU A 146 -1.50 12.41 5.45
N VAL A 147 -2.34 11.38 5.68
CA VAL A 147 -1.92 10.17 6.41
C VAL A 147 -0.72 9.50 5.76
N ILE A 148 -0.70 9.40 4.42
CA ILE A 148 0.42 8.80 3.69
C ILE A 148 1.70 9.63 3.88
N ALA A 149 1.60 10.96 3.82
CA ALA A 149 2.74 11.84 4.07
C ALA A 149 3.25 11.70 5.51
N ASP A 150 2.36 11.77 6.50
CA ASP A 150 2.69 11.65 7.93
C ASP A 150 3.40 10.32 8.23
N LEU A 151 2.88 9.21 7.70
CA LEU A 151 3.51 7.88 7.87
C LEU A 151 4.95 7.87 7.33
N ILE A 152 5.17 8.46 6.16
CA ILE A 152 6.50 8.51 5.53
C ILE A 152 7.45 9.43 6.30
N GLU A 153 6.94 10.49 6.90
CA GLU A 153 7.67 11.36 7.82
C GLU A 153 7.93 10.74 9.19
N GLY A 154 7.32 9.59 9.49
CA GLY A 154 7.57 8.78 10.68
C GLY A 154 6.53 8.94 11.79
N ALA A 155 5.34 9.48 11.47
CA ALA A 155 4.23 9.48 12.40
C ALA A 155 3.81 8.04 12.78
N PRO A 156 3.45 7.77 14.04
CA PRO A 156 3.07 6.43 14.46
C PRO A 156 1.81 5.95 13.73
N ALA A 157 1.88 4.76 13.13
CA ALA A 157 0.73 4.16 12.43
C ALA A 157 -0.54 4.08 13.29
N ALA A 158 -0.38 3.82 14.58
CA ALA A 158 -1.48 3.74 15.55
C ALA A 158 -2.33 5.03 15.64
N GLU A 159 -1.75 6.20 15.37
CA GLU A 159 -2.47 7.48 15.40
C GLU A 159 -3.40 7.65 14.19
N HIS A 160 -3.06 7.03 13.06
CA HIS A 160 -3.81 7.16 11.81
C HIS A 160 -4.73 5.98 11.51
N LEU A 161 -4.43 4.79 12.04
CA LEU A 161 -5.19 3.56 11.78
C LEU A 161 -6.71 3.69 12.01
N PRO A 162 -7.21 4.29 13.12
CA PRO A 162 -8.65 4.44 13.33
C PRO A 162 -9.34 5.23 12.22
N ARG A 163 -8.67 6.29 11.74
CA ARG A 163 -9.18 7.15 10.67
C ARG A 163 -9.28 6.39 9.34
N VAL A 164 -8.22 5.66 8.99
CA VAL A 164 -8.15 4.89 7.75
C VAL A 164 -9.15 3.73 7.76
N GLN A 165 -9.26 3.02 8.88
CA GLN A 165 -10.23 1.94 9.07
C GLN A 165 -11.68 2.45 8.95
N ALA A 166 -11.98 3.60 9.57
CA ALA A 166 -13.29 4.24 9.42
C ALA A 166 -13.60 4.62 7.97
N ALA A 167 -12.61 5.14 7.23
CA ALA A 167 -12.77 5.46 5.80
C ALA A 167 -13.05 4.22 4.93
N LEU A 168 -12.49 3.07 5.34
CA LEU A 168 -12.74 1.74 4.76
C LEU A 168 -14.02 1.08 5.28
N GLY A 169 -14.78 1.72 6.18
CA GLY A 169 -15.98 1.13 6.79
C GLY A 169 -15.67 -0.10 7.66
N MET A 170 -14.42 -0.28 8.08
CA MET A 170 -14.04 -1.31 9.04
C MET A 170 -14.45 -0.80 10.42
N GLN A 171 -15.45 -1.42 11.04
CA GLN A 171 -15.74 -1.13 12.44
C GLN A 171 -14.71 -1.83 13.33
N PRO A 172 -14.22 -1.17 14.39
CA PRO A 172 -13.47 -1.87 15.43
C PRO A 172 -14.40 -2.91 16.05
N GLU A 173 -13.93 -4.16 16.18
CA GLU A 173 -14.67 -5.18 16.93
C GLU A 173 -14.98 -4.64 18.34
N GLY A 174 -16.25 -4.41 18.65
CA GLY A 174 -16.71 -4.02 19.99
C GLY A 174 -17.40 -2.66 20.14
N ALA A 175 -17.69 -1.93 19.06
CA ALA A 175 -18.66 -0.83 19.14
C ALA A 175 -20.09 -1.40 19.14
N GLU A 176 -20.57 -1.85 20.30
CA GLU A 176 -22.01 -2.03 20.50
C GLU A 176 -22.71 -0.69 20.19
N GLU A 177 -23.67 -0.71 19.25
CA GLU A 177 -24.60 0.41 19.05
C GLU A 177 -25.36 0.70 20.37
N PRO A 178 -25.63 1.97 20.69
CA PRO A 178 -26.27 2.38 21.95
C PRO A 178 -27.71 1.89 22.12
#